data_AF-T1H570-F1
#
_entry.id   AF-T1H570-F1
#
_cell.length_a   1.000
_cell.length_b   1.000
_cell.length_c   1.000
_cell.angle_alpha   90.00
_cell.angle_beta   90.00
_cell.angle_gamma   90.00
#
_symmetry.space_group_name_H-M   'P 1'
#
loop_
_entity.id
_entity.type
_entity.pdbx_description
1 polymer ?
#
loop_
_entity_poly.entity_id
_entity_poly.type
_entity_poly.pdbx_seq_one_letter_code
_entity_poly.pdbx_strand_id
1 'polypeptide(L)'
;QWTFGPNIDVNDLKQFVQNTKLPVIVKGVLTGAGAVMAKTGGAKGIIVSNHGGRNLDSAPASIEALPEIVEAVGGSMTVMLDSGVRGGPEVFKALALGAKQVFVGSPEILLKSPPAMIKWEDFFSELLNGSNGIIARNFDNSTEETPPTRAIQRIKNSKTKFC
;
A
#
# COMPACT_ATOMS: atom_id res chain seq x y z
N GLN A 1 5.65 -18.62 -6.03
CA GLN A 1 6.96 -18.03 -5.71
C GLN A 1 6.74 -16.65 -5.06
N TRP A 2 7.47 -16.34 -3.99
CA TRP A 2 7.29 -15.18 -3.11
C TRP A 2 7.83 -13.83 -3.61
N THR A 3 8.23 -13.76 -4.89
CA THR A 3 9.00 -12.66 -5.51
C THR A 3 10.40 -12.46 -4.90
N PHE A 4 11.39 -13.01 -5.62
CA PHE A 4 12.83 -12.70 -5.67
C PHE A 4 13.55 -12.40 -4.33
N GLY A 5 13.92 -13.48 -3.64
CA GLY A 5 14.89 -13.58 -2.55
C GLY A 5 15.36 -15.05 -2.46
N PRO A 6 16.16 -15.48 -1.46
CA PRO A 6 16.32 -16.91 -1.18
C PRO A 6 14.93 -17.56 -1.11
N ASN A 7 14.82 -18.84 -1.48
CA ASN A 7 13.54 -19.53 -1.65
C ASN A 7 12.86 -19.75 -0.28
N ILE A 8 12.42 -18.65 0.34
CA ILE A 8 11.72 -18.59 1.61
C ILE A 8 10.35 -19.19 1.35
N ASP A 9 10.10 -20.32 1.98
CA ASP A 9 8.82 -20.98 1.89
C ASP A 9 7.89 -20.53 3.03
N VAL A 10 6.67 -21.05 3.02
CA VAL A 10 5.67 -20.73 4.05
C VAL A 10 6.11 -21.23 5.44
N ASN A 11 6.91 -22.30 5.52
CA ASN A 11 7.37 -22.85 6.78
C ASN A 11 8.45 -21.99 7.42
N ASP A 12 9.35 -21.41 6.63
CA ASP A 12 10.33 -20.44 7.12
C ASP A 12 9.63 -19.24 7.77
N LEU A 13 8.58 -18.71 7.12
CA LEU A 13 7.79 -17.63 7.71
C LEU A 13 7.09 -18.10 9.00
N LYS A 14 6.52 -19.30 9.03
CA LYS A 14 5.88 -19.83 10.24
C LYS A 14 6.85 -19.91 11.41
N GLN A 15 8.05 -20.43 11.18
CA GLN A 15 9.09 -20.50 12.21
C GLN A 15 9.47 -19.11 12.71
N PHE A 16 9.64 -18.14 11.80
CA PHE A 16 9.93 -16.76 12.16
C PHE A 16 8.82 -16.14 13.02
N VAL A 17 7.56 -16.31 12.61
CA VAL A 17 6.39 -15.82 13.35
C VAL A 17 6.29 -16.47 14.73
N GLN A 18 6.61 -17.76 14.87
CA GLN A 18 6.57 -18.48 16.15
C GLN A 18 7.67 -18.02 17.12
N ASN A 19 8.79 -17.53 16.59
CA ASN A 19 9.93 -17.08 17.40
C ASN A 19 9.77 -15.65 17.96
N THR A 20 8.67 -14.97 17.69
CA THR A 20 8.40 -13.62 18.18
C THR A 20 6.97 -13.45 18.65
N LYS A 21 6.78 -12.56 19.63
CA LYS A 21 5.44 -12.12 20.07
C LYS A 21 4.95 -10.90 19.28
N LEU A 22 5.82 -10.29 18.47
CA LEU A 22 5.51 -9.09 17.70
C LEU A 22 4.70 -9.46 16.44
N PRO A 23 3.77 -8.59 16.00
CA PRO A 23 3.06 -8.80 14.74
C PRO A 23 4.05 -8.74 13.57
N VAL A 24 4.13 -9.83 12.81
CA VAL A 24 4.98 -9.89 11.62
C VAL A 24 4.22 -9.34 10.42
N ILE A 25 4.87 -8.44 9.69
CA ILE A 25 4.37 -7.83 8.46
C ILE A 25 5.31 -8.20 7.32
N VAL A 26 4.77 -8.75 6.23
CA VAL A 26 5.56 -9.11 5.06
C VAL A 26 5.55 -7.97 4.05
N LYS A 27 6.71 -7.41 3.75
CA LYS A 27 6.87 -6.37 2.73
C LYS A 27 7.42 -6.98 1.44
N GLY A 28 6.97 -6.46 0.30
CA GLY A 28 7.47 -6.87 -1.01
C GLY A 28 6.53 -7.79 -1.79
N VAL A 29 5.29 -7.96 -1.32
CA VAL A 29 4.31 -8.85 -1.95
C VAL A 29 3.71 -8.15 -3.17
N LEU A 30 3.82 -8.78 -4.34
CA LEU A 30 3.31 -8.22 -5.62
C LEU A 30 2.30 -9.12 -6.33
N THR A 31 1.85 -10.22 -5.70
CA THR A 31 0.85 -11.13 -6.27
C THR A 31 -0.15 -11.58 -5.20
N GLY A 32 -1.38 -11.91 -5.61
CA GLY A 32 -2.40 -12.48 -4.73
C GLY A 32 -1.98 -13.82 -4.14
N ALA A 33 -1.33 -14.68 -4.94
CA ALA A 33 -0.76 -15.94 -4.46
C ALA A 33 0.29 -15.72 -3.35
N GLY A 34 1.15 -14.72 -3.51
CA GLY A 34 2.10 -14.29 -2.47
C GLY A 34 1.40 -13.87 -1.19
N ALA A 35 0.31 -13.10 -1.30
CA ALA A 35 -0.48 -12.65 -0.16
C ALA A 35 -1.13 -13.81 0.59
N VAL A 36 -1.66 -14.82 -0.12
CA VAL A 36 -2.22 -16.03 0.48
C VAL A 36 -1.14 -16.84 1.21
N MET A 37 0.05 -16.96 0.62
CA MET A 37 1.16 -17.64 1.28
C MET A 37 1.61 -16.90 2.55
N ALA A 38 1.73 -15.57 2.51
CA ALA A 38 2.07 -14.76 3.68
C ALA A 38 1.05 -14.93 4.81
N LYS A 39 -0.24 -14.88 4.48
CA LYS A 39 -1.34 -15.18 5.41
C LYS A 39 -1.21 -16.58 6.01
N THR A 40 -0.98 -17.60 5.18
CA THR A 40 -0.81 -19.00 5.61
C THR A 40 0.42 -19.16 6.52
N GLY A 41 1.45 -18.35 6.32
CA GLY A 41 2.64 -18.30 7.15
C GLY A 41 2.44 -17.62 8.51
N GLY A 42 1.27 -17.04 8.78
CA GLY A 42 0.95 -16.38 10.04
C GLY A 42 1.25 -14.88 10.08
N ALA A 43 1.56 -14.26 8.93
CA ALA A 43 1.71 -12.81 8.86
C ALA A 43 0.42 -12.11 9.29
N LYS A 44 0.56 -11.00 10.03
CA LYS A 44 -0.56 -10.15 10.47
C LYS A 44 -0.89 -9.05 9.48
N GLY A 45 0.02 -8.76 8.57
CA GLY A 45 -0.16 -7.77 7.53
C GLY A 45 0.80 -7.96 6.37
N ILE A 46 0.50 -7.26 5.29
CA ILE A 46 1.35 -7.20 4.09
C ILE A 46 1.52 -5.76 3.63
N ILE A 47 2.71 -5.45 3.11
CA ILE A 47 3.01 -4.20 2.43
C ILE A 47 3.27 -4.54 0.96
N VAL A 48 2.34 -4.13 0.10
CA VAL A 48 2.45 -4.22 -1.36
C VAL A 48 3.53 -3.25 -1.81
N SER A 49 4.63 -3.77 -2.35
CA SER A 49 5.84 -2.99 -2.58
C SER A 49 6.72 -3.63 -3.64
N ASN A 50 7.14 -2.85 -4.64
CA ASN A 50 8.23 -3.21 -5.54
C ASN A 50 9.58 -2.59 -5.10
N HIS A 51 9.66 -2.12 -3.85
CA HIS A 51 10.84 -1.47 -3.26
C HIS A 51 11.30 -0.22 -4.00
N GLY A 52 10.34 0.56 -4.52
CA GLY A 52 10.62 1.75 -5.32
C GLY A 52 11.25 1.44 -6.68
N GLY A 53 10.98 0.25 -7.24
CA GLY A 53 11.55 -0.21 -8.51
C GLY A 53 13.04 -0.56 -8.45
N ARG A 54 13.62 -0.75 -7.26
CA ARG A 54 15.07 -0.94 -7.06
C ARG A 54 15.52 -2.40 -6.98
N ASN A 55 14.57 -3.34 -6.89
CA ASN A 55 14.88 -4.75 -6.64
C ASN A 55 14.75 -5.59 -7.92
N LEU A 56 13.63 -5.48 -8.62
CA LEU A 56 13.38 -6.20 -9.86
C LEU A 56 13.03 -5.22 -10.98
N ASP A 57 13.86 -5.21 -12.02
CA ASP A 57 13.59 -4.45 -13.23
C ASP A 57 12.30 -4.94 -13.88
N SER A 58 11.44 -4.00 -14.28
CA SER A 58 10.12 -4.29 -14.90
C SER A 58 9.11 -5.01 -14.00
N ALA A 59 9.29 -4.99 -12.67
CA ALA A 59 8.23 -5.40 -11.75
C ALA A 59 6.97 -4.54 -11.94
N PRO A 60 5.75 -5.10 -11.75
CA PRO A 60 4.52 -4.32 -11.81
C PRO A 60 4.56 -3.17 -10.80
N ALA A 61 3.79 -2.11 -11.08
CA ALA A 61 3.63 -1.04 -10.11
C ALA A 61 2.88 -1.56 -8.88
N SER A 62 3.31 -1.19 -7.67
CA SER A 62 2.66 -1.65 -6.43
C SER A 62 1.14 -1.36 -6.41
N ILE A 63 0.73 -0.22 -6.99
CA ILE A 63 -0.68 0.19 -7.03
C ILE A 63 -1.53 -0.73 -7.94
N GLU A 64 -0.93 -1.32 -8.97
CA GLU A 64 -1.61 -2.25 -9.90
C GLU A 64 -1.79 -3.63 -9.27
N ALA A 65 -0.85 -4.07 -8.44
CA ALA A 65 -0.94 -5.33 -7.70
C ALA A 65 -1.92 -5.27 -6.50
N LEU A 66 -2.20 -4.07 -5.99
CA LEU A 66 -2.98 -3.87 -4.77
C LEU A 66 -4.40 -4.49 -4.83
N PRO A 67 -5.21 -4.30 -5.90
CA PRO A 67 -6.58 -4.83 -5.93
C PRO A 67 -6.64 -6.36 -5.88
N GLU A 68 -5.78 -7.03 -6.64
CA GLU A 68 -5.66 -8.50 -6.65
C GLU A 68 -5.33 -9.03 -5.25
N ILE A 69 -4.39 -8.38 -4.57
CA ILE A 69 -3.95 -8.74 -3.23
C ILE A 69 -5.07 -8.54 -2.20
N VAL A 70 -5.77 -7.41 -2.24
CA VAL A 70 -6.89 -7.12 -1.34
C VAL A 70 -7.99 -8.17 -1.49
N GLU A 71 -8.33 -8.53 -2.73
CA GLU A 71 -9.30 -9.58 -3.04
C GLU A 71 -8.85 -10.94 -2.50
N ALA A 72 -7.59 -11.33 -2.75
CA ALA A 72 -7.06 -12.63 -2.34
C ALA A 72 -7.08 -12.86 -0.82
N VAL A 73 -6.96 -11.80 0.00
CA VAL A 73 -6.92 -11.93 1.47
C VAL A 73 -8.26 -11.64 2.15
N GLY A 74 -9.25 -11.10 1.43
CA GLY A 74 -10.65 -11.00 1.87
C GLY A 74 -10.86 -10.35 3.25
N GLY A 75 -10.07 -9.33 3.59
CA GLY A 75 -10.18 -8.58 4.86
C GLY A 75 -9.60 -9.27 6.11
N SER A 76 -9.14 -10.52 6.00
CA SER A 76 -8.56 -11.26 7.14
C SER A 76 -7.14 -10.84 7.56
N MET A 77 -6.55 -9.89 6.84
CA MET A 77 -5.19 -9.42 7.02
C MET A 77 -5.08 -7.95 6.64
N THR A 78 -4.26 -7.18 7.36
CA THR A 78 -4.04 -5.76 7.04
C THR A 78 -3.22 -5.63 5.77
N VAL A 79 -3.78 -4.98 4.75
CA VAL A 79 -3.07 -4.67 3.50
C VAL A 79 -2.65 -3.21 3.51
N MET A 80 -1.38 -2.95 3.18
CA MET A 80 -0.81 -1.60 3.10
C MET A 80 -0.03 -1.46 1.80
N LEU A 81 0.25 -0.22 1.40
CA LEU A 81 0.94 0.08 0.14
C LEU A 81 2.23 0.87 0.40
N ASP A 82 3.29 0.56 -0.35
CA ASP A 82 4.51 1.37 -0.47
C ASP A 82 4.92 1.45 -1.95
N SER A 83 5.82 2.38 -2.26
CA SER A 83 6.40 2.71 -3.57
C SER A 83 5.51 3.59 -4.45
N GLY A 84 6.10 4.70 -4.94
CA GLY A 84 5.47 5.60 -5.92
C GLY A 84 4.53 6.67 -5.35
N VAL A 85 4.36 6.74 -4.03
CA VAL A 85 3.49 7.75 -3.39
C VAL A 85 4.20 9.10 -3.38
N ARG A 86 3.56 10.12 -3.94
CA ARG A 86 4.14 11.46 -4.11
C ARG A 86 3.25 12.58 -3.57
N GLY A 87 1.95 12.34 -3.40
CA GLY A 87 1.02 13.32 -2.86
C GLY A 87 -0.32 12.72 -2.44
N GLY A 88 -1.25 13.62 -2.10
CA GLY A 88 -2.60 13.25 -1.68
C GLY A 88 -3.40 12.41 -2.70
N PRO A 89 -3.30 12.62 -4.02
CA PRO A 89 -4.01 11.79 -5.00
C PRO A 89 -3.62 10.31 -4.95
N GLU A 90 -2.33 10.00 -4.78
CA GLU A 90 -1.86 8.62 -4.68
C GLU A 90 -2.32 7.97 -3.37
N VAL A 91 -2.27 8.72 -2.27
CA VAL A 91 -2.81 8.27 -0.98
C VAL A 91 -4.30 7.94 -1.10
N PHE A 92 -5.08 8.85 -1.69
CA PHE A 92 -6.51 8.64 -1.92
C PHE A 92 -6.78 7.40 -2.77
N LYS A 93 -6.08 7.25 -3.89
CA LYS A 93 -6.22 6.08 -4.78
C LYS A 93 -5.90 4.78 -4.04
N ALA A 94 -4.82 4.74 -3.27
CA ALA A 94 -4.42 3.55 -2.53
C ALA A 94 -5.46 3.15 -1.48
N LEU A 95 -5.97 4.12 -0.71
CA LEU A 95 -7.03 3.88 0.27
C LEU A 95 -8.32 3.42 -0.41
N ALA A 96 -8.68 4.06 -1.53
CA ALA A 96 -9.80 3.65 -2.35
C ALA A 96 -9.61 2.23 -2.90
N LEU A 97 -8.41 1.78 -3.24
CA LEU A 97 -8.19 0.41 -3.71
C LEU A 97 -8.13 -0.65 -2.59
N GLY A 98 -8.29 -0.24 -1.33
CA GLY A 98 -8.40 -1.14 -0.18
C GLY A 98 -7.14 -1.24 0.68
N ALA A 99 -6.14 -0.40 0.46
CA ALA A 99 -5.04 -0.25 1.42
C ALA A 99 -5.55 0.40 2.71
N LYS A 100 -5.07 -0.08 3.86
CA LYS A 100 -5.35 0.51 5.18
C LYS A 100 -4.43 1.68 5.49
N GLN A 101 -3.19 1.62 5.01
CA GLN A 101 -2.15 2.61 5.21
C GLN A 101 -1.23 2.66 3.99
N VAL A 102 -0.54 3.78 3.86
CA VAL A 102 0.36 4.07 2.75
C VAL A 102 1.69 4.54 3.32
N PHE A 103 2.80 4.02 2.81
CA PHE A 103 4.15 4.40 3.21
C PHE A 103 4.82 5.26 2.13
N VAL A 104 5.65 6.18 2.58
CA VAL A 104 6.47 7.03 1.73
C VAL A 104 7.93 6.76 2.08
N GLY A 105 8.72 6.30 1.11
CA GLY A 105 10.12 5.95 1.33
C GLY A 105 11.14 6.60 0.40
N SER A 106 10.73 7.29 -0.67
CA SER A 106 11.67 7.73 -1.72
C SER A 106 12.17 9.17 -1.49
N PRO A 107 13.50 9.40 -1.59
CA PRO A 107 14.13 10.72 -1.44
C PRO A 107 13.91 11.67 -2.63
N GLU A 108 13.24 11.27 -3.71
CA GLU A 108 12.90 12.22 -4.80
C GLU A 108 11.93 13.31 -4.35
N ILE A 109 11.10 13.02 -3.35
CA ILE A 109 10.34 14.05 -2.62
C ILE A 109 11.30 15.02 -1.92
N LEU A 110 12.42 14.53 -1.39
CA LEU A 110 13.46 15.37 -0.79
C LEU A 110 14.23 16.20 -1.84
N LEU A 111 14.36 15.70 -3.07
CA LEU A 111 15.15 16.32 -4.12
C LEU A 111 14.42 17.47 -4.85
N LYS A 112 13.08 17.51 -4.78
CA LYS A 112 12.27 18.58 -5.42
C LYS A 112 12.18 19.87 -4.62
N SER A 113 12.68 19.88 -3.38
CA SER A 113 12.74 21.11 -2.60
C SER A 113 14.15 21.69 -2.65
N PRO A 114 14.29 23.03 -2.59
CA PRO A 114 15.60 23.66 -2.53
C PRO A 114 16.45 23.09 -1.37
N PRO A 115 17.79 23.17 -1.44
CA PRO A 115 18.70 22.61 -0.42
C PRO A 115 18.54 23.20 1.01
N ALA A 116 17.55 24.06 1.23
CA ALA A 116 17.09 24.44 2.55
C ALA A 116 16.13 23.38 3.09
N MET A 117 16.69 22.37 3.77
CA MET A 117 16.06 21.62 4.86
C MET A 117 14.53 21.52 4.78
N ILE A 118 14.00 20.57 4.00
CA ILE A 118 12.59 20.18 4.15
C ILE A 118 12.44 19.61 5.55
N LYS A 119 11.66 20.28 6.37
CA LYS A 119 11.18 19.73 7.62
C LYS A 119 10.18 18.63 7.29
N TRP A 120 10.38 17.44 7.84
CA TRP A 120 9.48 16.30 7.62
C TRP A 120 8.02 16.66 7.94
N GLU A 121 7.82 17.55 8.90
CA GLU A 121 6.54 18.11 9.31
C GLU A 121 5.81 18.84 8.17
N ASP A 122 6.53 19.61 7.35
CA ASP A 122 5.94 20.36 6.23
C ASP A 122 5.52 19.40 5.12
N PHE A 123 6.36 18.39 4.82
CA PHE A 123 6.03 17.34 3.87
C PHE A 123 4.79 16.55 4.29
N PHE A 124 4.74 16.11 5.55
CA PHE A 124 3.57 15.39 6.07
C PHE A 124 2.35 16.31 6.10
N SER A 125 2.50 17.59 6.42
CA SER A 125 1.41 18.56 6.39
C SER A 125 0.86 18.74 4.98
N GLU A 126 1.71 18.86 3.96
CA GLU A 126 1.28 18.95 2.56
C GLU A 126 0.58 17.67 2.10
N LEU A 127 1.14 16.50 2.43
CA LEU A 127 0.55 15.22 2.11
C LEU A 127 -0.83 15.05 2.77
N LEU A 128 -0.95 15.41 4.06
CA LEU A 128 -2.18 15.33 4.83
C LEU A 128 -3.20 16.36 4.32
N ASN A 129 -2.81 17.60 4.10
CA ASN A 129 -3.68 18.66 3.59
C ASN A 129 -4.18 18.34 2.18
N GLY A 130 -3.29 17.84 1.31
CA GLY A 130 -3.64 17.38 -0.03
C GLY A 130 -4.61 16.21 0.01
N SER A 131 -4.36 15.21 0.86
CA SER A 131 -5.25 14.06 1.03
C SER A 131 -6.61 14.48 1.58
N ASN A 132 -6.64 15.28 2.65
CA ASN A 132 -7.86 15.78 3.28
C ASN A 132 -8.67 16.67 2.33
N GLY A 133 -8.00 17.52 1.55
CA GLY A 133 -8.66 18.35 0.54
C GLY A 133 -9.32 17.50 -0.56
N ILE A 134 -8.69 16.40 -0.97
CA ILE A 134 -9.29 15.46 -1.93
C ILE A 134 -10.44 14.69 -1.29
N ILE A 135 -10.27 14.19 -0.07
CA ILE A 135 -11.33 13.48 0.67
C ILE A 135 -12.54 14.40 0.85
N ALA A 136 -12.37 15.62 1.36
CA ALA A 136 -13.44 16.57 1.60
C ALA A 136 -14.17 17.02 0.32
N ARG A 137 -13.48 17.06 -0.83
CA ARG A 137 -14.13 17.37 -2.13
C ARG A 137 -14.93 16.20 -2.68
N ASN A 138 -14.55 14.98 -2.36
CA ASN A 138 -15.14 13.76 -2.94
C ASN A 138 -16.10 13.05 -1.98
N PHE A 139 -16.11 13.40 -0.69
CA PHE A 139 -16.93 12.77 0.34
C PHE A 139 -17.56 13.79 1.28
N ASP A 140 -18.81 13.52 1.67
CA ASP A 140 -19.50 14.25 2.72
C ASP A 140 -19.18 13.60 4.08
N ASN A 141 -18.66 14.36 5.04
CA ASN A 141 -18.14 13.86 6.32
C ASN A 141 -19.25 13.44 7.31
N SER A 142 -20.50 13.38 6.87
CA SER A 142 -21.70 13.15 7.67
C SER A 142 -22.05 11.67 7.90
N THR A 143 -21.36 10.74 7.25
CA THR A 143 -21.63 9.30 7.36
C THR A 143 -20.44 8.53 7.94
N GLU A 144 -20.67 7.72 8.98
CA GLU A 144 -19.68 6.79 9.58
C GLU A 144 -19.19 5.68 8.63
N GLU A 145 -19.68 5.65 7.38
CA GLU A 145 -19.14 4.77 6.36
C GLU A 145 -17.68 5.13 6.09
N THR A 146 -16.80 4.12 6.07
CA THR A 146 -15.41 4.36 5.71
C THR A 146 -15.37 5.01 4.31
N PRO A 147 -14.71 6.18 4.17
CA PRO A 147 -14.64 6.94 2.92
C PRO A 147 -14.43 6.09 1.65
N PRO A 148 -13.61 5.02 1.61
CA PRO A 148 -13.34 4.29 0.37
C PRO A 148 -14.53 3.49 -0.21
N THR A 149 -15.51 3.03 0.58
CA THR A 149 -16.49 2.02 0.10
C THR A 149 -17.38 2.52 -1.06
N ARG A 150 -17.80 3.79 -1.04
CA ARG A 150 -18.63 4.40 -2.09
C ARG A 150 -17.82 4.78 -3.34
N ALA A 151 -16.60 5.28 -3.16
CA ALA A 151 -15.71 5.59 -4.28
C ALA A 151 -15.24 4.32 -5.01
N ILE A 152 -15.01 3.22 -4.28
CA ILE A 152 -14.73 1.90 -4.86
C ILE A 152 -15.82 1.50 -5.83
N GLN A 153 -17.10 1.58 -5.42
CA GLN A 153 -18.21 1.23 -6.31
C GLN A 153 -18.26 2.15 -7.53
N ARG A 154 -18.02 3.45 -7.35
CA ARG A 154 -18.04 4.42 -8.45
C ARG A 154 -16.88 4.26 -9.43
N ILE A 155 -15.68 3.95 -8.94
CA ILE A 155 -14.48 3.67 -9.74
C ILE A 155 -14.62 2.32 -10.45
N LYS A 156 -15.07 1.26 -9.76
CA LYS A 156 -15.35 -0.06 -10.35
C LYS A 156 -16.44 -0.01 -11.42
N ASN A 157 -17.45 0.86 -11.26
CA ASN A 157 -18.53 1.05 -12.24
C ASN A 157 -18.16 2.03 -13.37
N SER A 158 -17.13 2.84 -13.20
CA SER A 158 -16.59 3.67 -14.27
C SER A 158 -15.69 2.81 -15.17
N LYS A 159 -16.08 2.61 -16.43
CA LYS A 159 -15.26 1.90 -17.46
C LYS A 159 -13.96 2.66 -17.83
N THR A 160 -13.50 3.57 -16.99
CA THR A 160 -12.26 4.31 -17.16
C THR A 160 -11.11 3.44 -16.71
N LYS A 161 -10.44 2.81 -17.69
CA LYS A 161 -9.04 2.39 -17.50
C LYS A 161 -8.24 3.64 -17.14
N PHE A 162 -7.80 3.73 -15.90
CA PHE A 162 -6.88 4.78 -15.49
C PHE A 162 -5.50 4.42 -16.06
N CYS A 163 -5.12 5.12 -17.13
CA CYS A 163 -3.75 5.16 -17.66
C CYS A 163 -2.81 5.90 -16.70
#